data_AF-A0A8J2RKZ3-F1
#
_entry.id   AF-A0A8J2RKZ3-F1
#
_cell.length_a   1.000
_cell.length_b   1.000
_cell.length_c   1.000
_cell.angle_alpha   90.00
_cell.angle_beta   90.00
_cell.angle_gamma   90.00
#
_symmetry.space_group_name_H-M   'P 1'
#
loop_
_entity.id
_entity.type
_entity.pdbx_description
1 polymer ?
#
loop_
_entity_poly.entity_id
_entity_poly.type
_entity_poly.pdbx_seq_one_letter_code
_entity_poly.pdbx_strand_id
1 'polypeptide(L)'
;MSTLDELCSDLPVDPLPPARKRNPSVPHAPVRNHRLNSTEQKLAVRNALRYFPPATHTQLAVEFADELRDYGHIYMYRFMPTISMKAYPISEYPSRTKTAAAIMHMIMNNLDPRVAQFPEELVTYGGNGQVFSNWVQFRLVMHYLAEMTDEQTLAMYSGHPLGLFPSTRSGPRVVITNGMVIPNYSSRDHYDKMFALGVTMYGQMTAGSYVYIGPQGIVHGTTLTVLNAGRKYLGLDDLSGKVFLTSGLGGMSGAQAKAATISGCIGIVAEVSYDALKKRYDQGWVLEMIDDVDRLVERVKTARLNKEVTSIGFHGNVVLVWERLAEEYEKTGQLLVELGSDQTSCHDPYSGGYYPVGLSYQESQDLLASDPQLFRQRVHDSLRRQIKAINALADCGMFFWDYGNAFLLEAQRCGADVSARDDPTGLKFRYPSYVQDIMG
;
A
#
# COMPACT_ATOMS: atom_id res chain seq x y z
N MET A 1 4.74 13.37 -28.77
CA MET A 1 4.48 13.18 -27.33
C MET A 1 3.98 14.51 -26.80
N SER A 2 2.99 14.52 -25.91
CA SER A 2 2.44 15.78 -25.39
C SER A 2 3.46 16.55 -24.56
N THR A 3 3.36 17.88 -24.53
CA THR A 3 4.22 18.77 -23.72
C THR A 3 3.60 19.06 -22.34
N LEU A 4 4.35 19.72 -21.43
CA LEU A 4 3.79 20.23 -20.18
C LEU A 4 2.75 21.33 -20.44
N ASP A 5 2.93 22.14 -21.49
CA ASP A 5 1.95 23.13 -21.94
C ASP A 5 0.62 22.48 -22.34
N GLU A 6 0.66 21.43 -23.16
CA GLU A 6 -0.54 20.68 -23.54
C GLU A 6 -1.19 20.00 -22.33
N LEU A 7 -0.41 19.54 -21.36
CA LEU A 7 -0.93 18.93 -20.15
C LEU A 7 -1.70 19.93 -19.27
N CYS A 8 -1.21 21.17 -19.21
CA CYS A 8 -1.79 22.26 -18.42
C CYS A 8 -2.87 23.06 -19.16
N SER A 9 -3.09 22.77 -20.45
CA SER A 9 -4.18 23.33 -21.23
C SER A 9 -5.55 22.76 -20.82
N ASP A 10 -6.62 23.36 -21.33
CA ASP A 10 -7.99 22.90 -21.07
C ASP A 10 -8.23 21.47 -21.61
N LEU A 11 -9.30 20.83 -21.15
CA LEU A 11 -9.61 19.45 -21.50
C LEU A 11 -9.86 19.31 -23.02
N PRO A 12 -9.17 18.41 -23.73
CA PRO A 12 -9.37 18.24 -25.17
C PRO A 12 -10.69 17.52 -25.43
N VAL A 13 -11.74 18.28 -25.71
CA VAL A 13 -13.11 17.78 -25.95
C VAL A 13 -13.60 18.00 -27.38
N ASP A 14 -12.91 18.83 -28.16
CA ASP A 14 -13.22 19.09 -29.57
C ASP A 14 -11.93 19.30 -30.39
N PRO A 15 -11.46 18.27 -31.12
CA PRO A 15 -11.95 16.89 -31.10
C PRO A 15 -11.54 16.16 -29.81
N LEU A 16 -12.28 15.10 -29.46
CA LEU A 16 -11.85 14.16 -28.41
C LEU A 16 -10.52 13.49 -28.81
N PRO A 17 -9.56 13.31 -27.88
CA PRO A 17 -8.34 12.55 -28.14
C PRO A 17 -8.71 11.09 -28.44
N PRO A 18 -7.88 10.31 -29.17
CA PRO A 18 -8.22 8.94 -29.52
C PRO A 18 -8.44 8.05 -28.28
N ALA A 19 -9.30 7.03 -28.43
CA ALA A 19 -9.48 6.04 -27.36
C ALA A 19 -8.15 5.37 -27.01
N ARG A 20 -7.93 5.10 -25.73
CA ARG A 20 -6.69 4.50 -25.23
C ARG A 20 -7.00 3.24 -24.43
N LYS A 21 -6.25 2.18 -24.70
CA LYS A 21 -6.27 0.93 -23.93
C LYS A 21 -5.14 0.92 -22.91
N ARG A 22 -5.29 0.06 -21.90
CA ARG A 22 -4.26 -0.27 -20.92
C ARG A 22 -2.97 -0.74 -21.60
N ASN A 23 -1.83 -0.28 -21.12
CA ASN A 23 -0.53 -0.75 -21.60
C ASN A 23 -0.13 -2.07 -20.90
N PRO A 24 -0.08 -3.21 -21.60
CA PRO A 24 0.25 -4.50 -20.96
C PRO A 24 1.67 -4.56 -20.38
N SER A 25 2.55 -3.60 -20.69
CA SER A 25 3.92 -3.55 -20.17
C SER A 25 4.03 -2.95 -18.76
N VAL A 26 2.95 -2.44 -18.17
CA VAL A 26 2.95 -1.89 -16.81
C VAL A 26 2.01 -2.69 -15.91
N PRO A 27 2.28 -2.76 -14.60
CA PRO A 27 1.36 -3.40 -13.67
C PRO A 27 0.03 -2.62 -13.62
N HIS A 28 -1.08 -3.36 -13.54
CA HIS A 28 -2.43 -2.81 -13.46
C HIS A 28 -3.12 -3.18 -12.16
N ALA A 29 -3.98 -2.29 -11.69
CA ALA A 29 -4.82 -2.58 -10.54
C ALA A 29 -5.77 -3.75 -10.85
N PRO A 30 -6.05 -4.62 -9.85
CA PRO A 30 -7.02 -5.69 -10.02
C PRO A 30 -8.41 -5.11 -10.35
N VAL A 31 -9.20 -5.87 -11.11
CA VAL A 31 -10.60 -5.52 -11.42
C VAL A 31 -11.36 -5.37 -10.11
N ARG A 32 -12.04 -4.23 -9.94
CA ARG A 32 -12.78 -3.93 -8.71
C ARG A 32 -14.16 -4.57 -8.77
N ASN A 33 -14.55 -5.27 -7.71
CA ASN A 33 -15.90 -5.80 -7.62
C ASN A 33 -16.80 -4.74 -6.98
N HIS A 34 -17.53 -4.00 -7.80
CA HIS A 34 -18.59 -3.12 -7.31
C HIS A 34 -19.92 -3.86 -7.29
N ARG A 35 -20.69 -3.70 -6.22
CA ARG A 35 -22.04 -4.26 -6.10
C ARG A 35 -23.10 -3.24 -6.53
N LEU A 36 -22.81 -2.46 -7.58
CA LEU A 36 -23.75 -1.46 -8.10
C LEU A 36 -24.93 -2.16 -8.79
N ASN A 37 -26.15 -1.76 -8.44
CA ASN A 37 -27.33 -2.15 -9.23
C ASN A 37 -27.41 -1.34 -10.54
N SER A 38 -28.33 -1.69 -11.43
CA SER A 38 -28.46 -1.04 -12.75
C SER A 38 -28.72 0.48 -12.68
N THR A 39 -29.44 0.94 -11.66
CA THR A 39 -29.67 2.39 -11.45
C THR A 39 -28.37 3.09 -11.04
N GLU A 40 -27.59 2.45 -10.19
CA GLU A 40 -26.31 2.97 -9.71
C GLU A 40 -25.22 2.93 -10.79
N GLN A 41 -25.21 1.93 -11.66
CA GLN A 41 -24.33 1.89 -12.82
C GLN A 41 -24.61 3.07 -13.77
N LYS A 42 -25.90 3.36 -14.05
CA LYS A 42 -26.29 4.56 -14.81
C LYS A 42 -25.88 5.85 -14.10
N LEU A 43 -25.99 5.89 -12.77
CA LEU A 43 -25.54 7.03 -11.97
C LEU A 43 -24.02 7.21 -12.05
N ALA A 44 -23.22 6.15 -11.99
CA ALA A 44 -21.76 6.20 -12.15
C ALA A 44 -21.37 6.81 -13.49
N VAL A 45 -21.98 6.35 -14.59
CA VAL A 45 -21.74 6.90 -15.93
C VAL A 45 -22.17 8.37 -16.01
N ARG A 46 -23.35 8.72 -15.47
CA ARG A 46 -23.80 10.13 -15.40
C ARG A 46 -22.85 11.01 -14.60
N ASN A 47 -22.33 10.50 -13.48
CA ASN A 47 -21.35 11.20 -12.66
C ASN A 47 -20.03 11.39 -13.40
N ALA A 48 -19.58 10.42 -14.19
CA ALA A 48 -18.41 10.57 -15.04
C ALA A 48 -18.62 11.61 -16.15
N LEU A 49 -19.80 11.65 -16.77
CA LEU A 49 -20.13 12.57 -17.85
C LEU A 49 -20.20 14.05 -17.42
N ARG A 50 -20.28 14.34 -16.12
CA ARG A 50 -20.34 15.73 -15.59
C ARG A 50 -19.13 16.59 -15.98
N TYR A 51 -18.01 15.97 -16.30
CA TYR A 51 -16.78 16.66 -16.68
C TYR A 51 -16.75 17.08 -18.16
N PHE A 52 -17.76 16.73 -18.94
CA PHE A 52 -17.73 16.88 -20.40
C PHE A 52 -18.96 17.62 -20.93
N PRO A 53 -18.82 18.35 -22.05
CA PRO A 53 -19.96 18.99 -22.70
C PRO A 53 -20.94 17.94 -23.27
N PRO A 54 -22.26 18.23 -23.28
CA PRO A 54 -23.29 17.29 -23.75
C PRO A 54 -23.05 16.67 -25.13
N ALA A 55 -22.39 17.40 -26.04
CA ALA A 55 -22.08 16.93 -27.39
C ALA A 55 -21.22 15.66 -27.43
N THR A 56 -20.43 15.40 -26.38
CA THR A 56 -19.54 14.23 -26.29
C THR A 56 -20.20 13.05 -25.57
N HIS A 57 -21.35 13.25 -24.93
CA HIS A 57 -21.94 12.28 -24.01
C HIS A 57 -22.34 10.97 -24.69
N THR A 58 -22.88 11.02 -25.91
CA THR A 58 -23.29 9.80 -26.63
C THR A 58 -22.13 8.82 -26.82
N GLN A 59 -20.94 9.33 -27.14
CA GLN A 59 -19.74 8.51 -27.32
C GLN A 59 -19.15 8.07 -25.97
N LEU A 60 -18.95 9.02 -25.06
CA LEU A 60 -18.31 8.75 -23.77
C LEU A 60 -19.16 7.89 -22.83
N ALA A 61 -20.48 7.94 -22.93
CA ALA A 61 -21.38 7.11 -22.11
C ALA A 61 -21.13 5.62 -22.35
N VAL A 62 -20.95 5.22 -23.61
CA VAL A 62 -20.68 3.82 -23.98
C VAL A 62 -19.30 3.41 -23.46
N GLU A 63 -18.28 4.22 -23.72
CA GLU A 63 -16.91 3.97 -23.28
C GLU A 63 -16.79 3.85 -21.76
N PHE A 64 -17.45 4.73 -21.00
CA PHE A 64 -17.43 4.70 -19.55
C PHE A 64 -18.26 3.54 -18.98
N ALA A 65 -19.35 3.14 -19.64
CA ALA A 65 -20.08 1.94 -19.25
C ALA A 65 -19.22 0.68 -19.47
N ASP A 66 -18.44 0.65 -20.56
CA ASP A 66 -17.49 -0.44 -20.84
C ASP A 66 -16.37 -0.48 -19.79
N GLU A 67 -15.74 0.65 -19.46
CA GLU A 67 -14.72 0.70 -18.40
C GLU A 67 -15.27 0.23 -17.04
N LEU A 68 -16.48 0.69 -16.66
CA LEU A 68 -17.12 0.29 -15.41
C LEU A 68 -17.37 -1.23 -15.36
N ARG A 69 -17.74 -1.84 -16.48
CA ARG A 69 -17.96 -3.28 -16.58
C ARG A 69 -16.64 -4.06 -16.54
N ASP A 70 -15.66 -3.63 -17.33
CA ASP A 70 -14.45 -4.40 -17.58
C ASP A 70 -13.42 -4.26 -16.44
N TYR A 71 -13.43 -3.12 -15.74
CA TYR A 71 -12.43 -2.80 -14.71
C TYR A 71 -13.03 -2.54 -13.33
N GLY A 72 -14.35 -2.39 -13.26
CA GLY A 72 -15.05 -2.07 -12.03
C GLY A 72 -14.98 -0.59 -11.63
N HIS A 73 -14.43 0.26 -12.50
CA HIS A 73 -14.28 1.70 -12.26
C HIS A 73 -14.08 2.44 -13.58
N ILE A 74 -14.44 3.73 -13.60
CA ILE A 74 -14.31 4.62 -14.77
C ILE A 74 -13.04 5.46 -14.60
N TYR A 75 -11.93 5.03 -15.20
CA TYR A 75 -10.63 5.70 -15.13
C TYR A 75 -10.48 6.78 -16.20
N MET A 76 -11.27 6.71 -17.27
CA MET A 76 -11.24 7.61 -18.43
C MET A 76 -9.90 7.54 -19.17
N TYR A 77 -9.45 6.33 -19.53
CA TYR A 77 -8.10 6.08 -20.09
C TYR A 77 -7.79 6.92 -21.32
N ARG A 78 -8.80 7.25 -22.14
CA ARG A 78 -8.72 8.19 -23.27
C ARG A 78 -7.99 9.50 -22.92
N PHE A 79 -8.14 9.98 -21.69
CA PHE A 79 -7.58 11.26 -21.26
C PHE A 79 -6.21 11.14 -20.58
N MET A 80 -5.65 9.94 -20.43
CA MET A 80 -4.28 9.78 -19.92
C MET A 80 -3.29 10.49 -20.87
N PRO A 81 -2.42 11.39 -20.37
CA PRO A 81 -1.49 12.13 -21.21
C PRO A 81 -0.43 11.20 -21.84
N THR A 82 0.18 11.66 -22.94
CA THR A 82 1.22 10.88 -23.65
C THR A 82 2.64 11.32 -23.30
N ILE A 83 2.80 12.41 -22.56
CA ILE A 83 4.06 12.82 -21.95
C ILE A 83 4.53 11.73 -20.99
N SER A 84 5.84 11.54 -20.89
CA SER A 84 6.41 10.68 -19.86
C SER A 84 5.99 11.20 -18.49
N MET A 85 5.24 10.40 -17.74
CA MET A 85 4.81 10.74 -16.39
C MET A 85 6.01 10.63 -15.45
N LYS A 86 6.53 11.78 -15.03
CA LYS A 86 7.63 11.93 -14.07
C LYS A 86 7.66 13.35 -13.54
N ALA A 87 8.39 13.57 -12.46
CA ALA A 87 8.67 14.91 -11.99
C ALA A 87 9.68 15.62 -12.92
N TYR A 88 9.30 16.78 -13.47
CA TYR A 88 10.18 17.69 -14.24
C TYR A 88 10.73 18.83 -13.36
N PRO A 89 11.82 19.50 -13.74
CA PRO A 89 12.26 20.74 -13.09
C PRO A 89 11.13 21.76 -12.93
N ILE A 90 11.05 22.42 -11.77
CA ILE A 90 9.96 23.37 -11.43
C ILE A 90 9.81 24.49 -12.48
N SER A 91 10.92 24.92 -13.10
CA SER A 91 10.94 25.97 -14.13
C SER A 91 10.32 25.56 -15.46
N GLU A 92 10.06 24.27 -15.69
CA GLU A 92 9.45 23.77 -16.95
C GLU A 92 7.93 23.75 -16.89
N TYR A 93 7.33 23.88 -15.70
CA TYR A 93 5.87 23.92 -15.59
C TYR A 93 5.33 25.30 -15.99
N PRO A 94 4.31 25.37 -16.85
CA PRO A 94 3.69 26.62 -17.27
C PRO A 94 2.70 27.13 -16.22
N SER A 95 3.18 27.42 -15.01
CA SER A 95 2.35 27.98 -13.94
C SER A 95 2.59 29.46 -13.73
N ARG A 96 1.56 30.17 -13.28
CA ARG A 96 1.68 31.56 -12.83
C ARG A 96 2.44 31.70 -11.50
N THR A 97 2.44 30.66 -10.67
CA THR A 97 3.10 30.66 -9.35
C THR A 97 4.05 29.47 -9.19
N LYS A 98 5.18 29.71 -8.51
CA LYS A 98 6.16 28.64 -8.22
C LYS A 98 5.58 27.56 -7.31
N THR A 99 4.72 27.94 -6.38
CA THR A 99 4.08 27.00 -5.45
C THR A 99 3.18 26.02 -6.19
N ALA A 100 2.41 26.48 -7.18
CA ALA A 100 1.60 25.59 -7.99
C ALA A 100 2.44 24.66 -8.89
N ALA A 101 3.57 25.16 -9.45
CA ALA A 101 4.53 24.30 -10.15
C ALA A 101 5.13 23.21 -9.25
N ALA A 102 5.45 23.53 -8.00
CA ALA A 102 5.93 22.53 -7.04
C ALA A 102 4.87 21.46 -6.76
N ILE A 103 3.58 21.83 -6.67
CA ILE A 103 2.49 20.87 -6.48
C ILE A 103 2.33 19.97 -7.72
N MET A 104 2.38 20.55 -8.93
CA MET A 104 2.36 19.79 -10.18
C MET A 104 3.52 18.81 -10.27
N HIS A 105 4.73 19.23 -9.89
CA HIS A 105 5.90 18.36 -9.77
C HIS A 105 5.63 17.14 -8.89
N MET A 106 5.08 17.38 -7.71
CA MET A 106 4.83 16.29 -6.77
C MET A 106 3.69 15.37 -7.19
N ILE A 107 2.64 15.90 -7.84
CA ILE A 107 1.57 15.08 -8.46
C ILE A 107 2.18 14.15 -9.52
N MET A 108 3.00 14.68 -10.42
CA MET A 108 3.62 13.87 -11.48
C MET A 108 4.62 12.84 -10.93
N ASN A 109 5.32 13.16 -9.84
CA ASN A 109 6.14 12.20 -9.11
C ASN A 109 5.32 11.03 -8.56
N ASN A 110 4.17 11.30 -7.93
CA ASN A 110 3.30 10.26 -7.38
C ASN A 110 2.71 9.30 -8.44
N LEU A 111 2.69 9.72 -9.71
CA LEU A 111 2.20 8.95 -10.85
C LEU A 111 3.32 8.40 -11.75
N ASP A 112 4.59 8.65 -11.41
CA ASP A 112 5.72 8.14 -12.17
C ASP A 112 5.73 6.59 -12.15
N PRO A 113 5.83 5.88 -13.29
CA PRO A 113 5.86 4.41 -13.32
C PRO A 113 6.98 3.76 -12.50
N ARG A 114 8.02 4.52 -12.14
CA ARG A 114 9.11 4.08 -11.25
C ARG A 114 8.76 4.19 -9.77
N VAL A 115 7.73 4.96 -9.45
CA VAL A 115 7.28 5.28 -8.09
C VAL A 115 5.92 4.62 -7.79
N ALA A 116 4.95 4.78 -8.68
CA ALA A 116 3.57 4.33 -8.51
C ALA A 116 3.42 2.81 -8.70
N GLN A 117 2.52 2.21 -7.92
CA GLN A 117 2.21 0.78 -8.00
C GLN A 117 1.39 0.43 -9.24
N PHE A 118 0.33 1.19 -9.54
CA PHE A 118 -0.49 1.02 -10.75
C PHE A 118 -0.68 2.40 -11.41
N PRO A 119 0.29 2.86 -12.21
CA PRO A 119 0.34 4.24 -12.69
C PRO A 119 -0.85 4.59 -13.60
N GLU A 120 -1.32 3.67 -14.44
CA GLU A 120 -2.46 3.94 -15.35
C GLU A 120 -3.81 4.01 -14.62
N GLU A 121 -3.93 3.43 -13.43
CA GLU A 121 -5.10 3.51 -12.53
C GLU A 121 -4.95 4.59 -11.44
N LEU A 122 -3.92 5.43 -11.57
CA LEU A 122 -3.60 6.53 -10.65
C LEU A 122 -3.35 6.09 -9.20
N VAL A 123 -2.94 4.84 -9.00
CA VAL A 123 -2.62 4.26 -7.68
C VAL A 123 -1.12 4.36 -7.41
N THR A 124 -0.75 5.13 -6.39
CA THR A 124 0.66 5.26 -5.98
C THR A 124 1.12 4.07 -5.14
N TYR A 125 0.37 3.65 -4.12
CA TYR A 125 0.71 2.49 -3.28
C TYR A 125 -0.48 1.98 -2.48
N GLY A 126 -0.29 0.87 -1.76
CA GLY A 126 -1.30 0.29 -0.87
C GLY A 126 -2.44 -0.40 -1.61
N GLY A 127 -2.24 -0.77 -2.87
CA GLY A 127 -3.22 -1.47 -3.71
C GLY A 127 -4.34 -0.58 -4.26
N ASN A 128 -4.80 0.42 -3.51
CA ASN A 128 -5.86 1.36 -3.92
C ASN A 128 -5.63 2.82 -3.48
N GLY A 129 -4.46 3.16 -2.92
CA GLY A 129 -4.11 4.53 -2.55
C GLY A 129 -3.87 5.39 -3.79
N GLN A 130 -4.86 6.21 -4.14
CA GLN A 130 -4.91 6.96 -5.38
C GLN A 130 -4.53 8.43 -5.26
N VAL A 131 -4.01 8.98 -6.35
CA VAL A 131 -3.78 10.41 -6.57
C VAL A 131 -5.05 11.11 -7.04
N PHE A 132 -5.80 10.49 -7.95
CA PHE A 132 -7.11 10.94 -8.43
C PHE A 132 -8.00 9.74 -8.73
N SER A 133 -9.32 9.94 -8.76
CA SER A 133 -10.26 8.87 -9.11
C SER A 133 -10.19 8.53 -10.60
N ASN A 134 -9.90 9.51 -11.47
CA ASN A 134 -9.82 9.33 -12.93
C ASN A 134 -8.89 10.36 -13.59
N TRP A 135 -8.54 10.14 -14.86
CA TRP A 135 -7.59 10.97 -15.62
C TRP A 135 -8.09 12.38 -15.93
N VAL A 136 -9.41 12.62 -15.93
CA VAL A 136 -9.94 13.98 -16.15
C VAL A 136 -9.80 14.85 -14.93
N GLN A 137 -9.97 14.29 -13.73
CA GLN A 137 -9.63 14.99 -12.50
C GLN A 137 -8.16 15.42 -12.50
N PHE A 138 -7.24 14.52 -12.89
CA PHE A 138 -5.83 14.86 -13.04
C PHE A 138 -5.63 16.05 -14.00
N ARG A 139 -6.20 16.02 -15.21
CA ARG A 139 -6.05 17.11 -16.19
C ARG A 139 -6.57 18.44 -15.69
N LEU A 140 -7.78 18.45 -15.12
CA LEU A 140 -8.39 19.66 -14.58
C LEU A 140 -7.55 20.25 -13.44
N VAL A 141 -6.95 19.41 -12.59
CA VAL A 141 -6.05 19.87 -11.53
C VAL A 141 -4.77 20.48 -12.11
N MET A 142 -4.15 19.85 -13.11
CA MET A 142 -2.96 20.43 -13.77
C MET A 142 -3.30 21.78 -14.41
N HIS A 143 -4.46 21.88 -15.07
CA HIS A 143 -4.97 23.13 -15.63
C HIS A 143 -5.19 24.22 -14.55
N TYR A 144 -5.91 23.90 -13.47
CA TYR A 144 -6.14 24.86 -12.40
C TYR A 144 -4.85 25.30 -11.70
N LEU A 145 -3.88 24.40 -11.49
CA LEU A 145 -2.59 24.74 -10.91
C LEU A 145 -1.75 25.62 -11.85
N ALA A 146 -1.87 25.45 -13.16
CA ALA A 146 -1.21 26.34 -14.12
C ALA A 146 -1.77 27.77 -14.08
N GLU A 147 -3.10 27.90 -14.01
CA GLU A 147 -3.81 29.18 -14.07
C GLU A 147 -3.92 29.94 -12.73
N MET A 148 -3.81 29.24 -11.60
CA MET A 148 -4.07 29.87 -10.29
C MET A 148 -3.05 30.94 -9.93
N THR A 149 -3.50 31.96 -9.20
CA THR A 149 -2.65 32.98 -8.59
C THR A 149 -2.28 32.62 -7.15
N ASP A 150 -1.39 33.42 -6.54
CA ASP A 150 -1.07 33.29 -5.11
C ASP A 150 -2.22 33.72 -4.20
N GLU A 151 -3.32 34.27 -4.73
CA GLU A 151 -4.49 34.71 -3.98
C GLU A 151 -5.69 33.78 -4.19
N GLN A 152 -5.41 32.52 -4.56
CA GLN A 152 -6.41 31.48 -4.72
C GLN A 152 -6.02 30.19 -3.99
N THR A 153 -7.06 29.41 -3.66
CA THR A 153 -6.96 28.05 -3.14
C THR A 153 -7.80 27.12 -4.02
N LEU A 154 -7.20 26.03 -4.49
CA LEU A 154 -7.88 24.92 -5.13
C LEU A 154 -8.50 24.00 -4.06
N ALA A 155 -9.83 23.85 -4.08
CA ALA A 155 -10.52 22.93 -3.19
C ALA A 155 -10.66 21.55 -3.84
N MET A 156 -10.12 20.51 -3.19
CA MET A 156 -10.12 19.13 -3.67
C MET A 156 -11.07 18.24 -2.85
N TYR A 157 -12.00 17.60 -3.54
CA TYR A 157 -13.03 16.71 -3.01
C TYR A 157 -12.77 15.28 -3.48
N SER A 158 -11.97 14.52 -2.74
CA SER A 158 -11.59 13.14 -3.04
C SER A 158 -11.17 12.96 -4.50
N GLY A 159 -10.22 13.78 -4.94
CA GLY A 159 -9.70 13.81 -6.30
C GLY A 159 -10.44 14.77 -7.23
N HIS A 160 -11.72 15.09 -6.99
CA HIS A 160 -12.44 16.07 -7.79
C HIS A 160 -11.95 17.50 -7.49
N PRO A 161 -11.44 18.26 -8.49
CA PRO A 161 -11.19 19.68 -8.30
C PRO A 161 -12.50 20.46 -8.34
N LEU A 162 -12.99 20.89 -7.19
CA LEU A 162 -14.23 21.66 -7.10
C LEU A 162 -14.07 23.02 -7.78
N GLY A 163 -12.89 23.62 -7.65
CA GLY A 163 -12.54 24.87 -8.34
C GLY A 163 -11.54 25.72 -7.54
N LEU A 164 -11.16 26.84 -8.15
CA LEU A 164 -10.33 27.86 -7.54
C LEU A 164 -11.21 28.90 -6.83
N PHE A 165 -10.94 29.14 -5.55
CA PHE A 165 -11.65 30.12 -4.73
C PHE A 165 -10.68 31.21 -4.27
N PRO A 166 -11.11 32.48 -4.17
CA PRO A 166 -10.28 33.54 -3.60
C PRO A 166 -9.77 33.20 -2.20
N SER A 167 -8.51 33.49 -1.93
CA SER A 167 -7.82 33.24 -0.66
C SER A 167 -6.78 34.33 -0.38
N THR A 168 -5.99 34.16 0.68
CA THR A 168 -4.84 35.03 0.96
C THR A 168 -3.54 34.43 0.41
N ARG A 169 -2.51 35.28 0.22
CA ARG A 169 -1.18 34.83 -0.19
C ARG A 169 -0.54 33.81 0.75
N SER A 170 -0.77 33.96 2.06
CA SER A 170 -0.31 33.03 3.10
C SER A 170 -1.18 31.78 3.24
N GLY A 171 -2.35 31.74 2.60
CA GLY A 171 -3.22 30.58 2.61
C GLY A 171 -2.62 29.40 1.82
N PRO A 172 -3.12 28.17 2.05
CA PRO A 172 -2.71 27.01 1.26
C PRO A 172 -3.15 27.18 -0.20
N ARG A 173 -2.30 26.79 -1.15
CA ARG A 173 -2.68 26.77 -2.58
C ARG A 173 -3.67 25.65 -2.89
N VAL A 174 -3.66 24.56 -2.12
CA VAL A 174 -4.58 23.43 -2.28
C VAL A 174 -5.03 22.94 -0.91
N VAL A 175 -6.33 22.69 -0.75
CA VAL A 175 -6.89 22.00 0.42
C VAL A 175 -7.47 20.68 -0.05
N ILE A 176 -7.00 19.58 0.54
CA ILE A 176 -7.29 18.22 0.08
C ILE A 176 -8.07 17.44 1.14
N THR A 177 -9.21 16.88 0.72
CA THR A 177 -9.95 15.87 1.47
C THR A 177 -10.03 14.60 0.64
N ASN A 178 -9.74 13.44 1.23
CA ASN A 178 -9.82 12.13 0.56
C ASN A 178 -10.57 11.15 1.46
N GLY A 179 -11.60 10.49 0.95
CA GLY A 179 -12.31 9.44 1.70
C GLY A 179 -13.13 9.96 2.88
N MET A 180 -13.38 11.28 2.97
CA MET A 180 -14.19 11.85 4.06
C MET A 180 -15.66 11.45 3.87
N VAL A 181 -16.22 10.79 4.88
CA VAL A 181 -17.55 10.19 4.84
C VAL A 181 -18.24 10.34 6.19
N ILE A 182 -19.57 10.32 6.21
CA ILE A 182 -20.34 10.25 7.45
C ILE A 182 -19.99 8.91 8.15
N PRO A 183 -19.64 8.88 9.44
CA PRO A 183 -19.05 7.70 10.08
C PRO A 183 -19.83 6.38 9.88
N ASN A 184 -21.16 6.43 9.96
CA ASN A 184 -22.03 5.25 9.78
C ASN A 184 -21.96 4.64 8.35
N TYR A 185 -21.35 5.36 7.40
CA TYR A 185 -21.20 4.94 6.01
C TYR A 185 -19.72 4.76 5.61
N SER A 186 -18.83 4.58 6.60
CA SER A 186 -17.38 4.41 6.39
C SER A 186 -16.91 2.95 6.29
N SER A 187 -17.81 2.02 5.95
CA SER A 187 -17.44 0.62 5.72
C SER A 187 -16.77 0.42 4.35
N ARG A 188 -16.08 -0.70 4.15
CA ARG A 188 -15.46 -1.05 2.86
C ARG A 188 -16.49 -1.17 1.75
N ASP A 189 -17.59 -1.86 2.00
CA ASP A 189 -18.68 -2.01 1.02
C ASP A 189 -19.23 -0.65 0.56
N HIS A 190 -19.36 0.31 1.48
CA HIS A 190 -19.76 1.67 1.13
C HIS A 190 -18.67 2.39 0.33
N TYR A 191 -17.40 2.25 0.71
CA TYR A 191 -16.28 2.80 -0.06
C TYR A 191 -16.25 2.26 -1.49
N ASP A 192 -16.30 0.94 -1.70
CA ASP A 192 -16.23 0.33 -3.04
C ASP A 192 -17.36 0.83 -3.94
N LYS A 193 -18.57 0.95 -3.38
CA LYS A 193 -19.72 1.56 -4.04
C LYS A 193 -19.49 3.03 -4.38
N MET A 194 -19.06 3.85 -3.41
CA MET A 194 -18.84 5.28 -3.61
C MET A 194 -17.69 5.57 -4.58
N PHE A 195 -16.66 4.73 -4.58
CA PHE A 195 -15.54 4.82 -5.49
C PHE A 195 -15.97 4.58 -6.93
N ALA A 196 -16.69 3.48 -7.19
CA ALA A 196 -17.24 3.17 -8.52
C ALA A 196 -18.25 4.21 -9.02
N LEU A 197 -19.01 4.84 -8.11
CA LEU A 197 -19.89 5.98 -8.41
C LEU A 197 -19.14 7.28 -8.73
N GLY A 198 -17.81 7.34 -8.52
CA GLY A 198 -16.98 8.51 -8.77
C GLY A 198 -17.25 9.65 -7.76
N VAL A 199 -17.59 9.31 -6.51
CA VAL A 199 -17.88 10.31 -5.45
C VAL A 199 -16.89 10.26 -4.28
N THR A 200 -15.97 9.32 -4.27
CA THR A 200 -14.85 9.29 -3.32
C THR A 200 -13.62 8.61 -3.93
N MET A 201 -12.50 8.65 -3.22
CA MET A 201 -11.31 7.83 -3.47
C MET A 201 -10.56 7.60 -2.15
N TYR A 202 -9.78 6.52 -2.08
CA TYR A 202 -8.89 6.28 -0.95
C TYR A 202 -7.54 6.92 -1.22
N GLY A 203 -7.18 7.94 -0.45
CA GLY A 203 -6.04 8.79 -0.74
C GLY A 203 -4.72 8.34 -0.11
N GLN A 204 -4.58 7.16 0.50
CA GLN A 204 -3.31 6.93 1.20
C GLN A 204 -3.19 7.82 2.46
N MET A 205 -1.94 8.05 2.84
CA MET A 205 -1.45 9.21 3.56
C MET A 205 -0.81 10.17 2.55
N THR A 206 0.12 9.65 1.73
CA THR A 206 0.97 10.45 0.82
C THR A 206 0.60 10.32 -0.66
N ALA A 207 -0.28 9.37 -1.01
CA ALA A 207 -0.74 9.16 -2.39
C ALA A 207 -1.62 10.32 -2.87
N GLY A 208 -2.74 10.55 -2.18
CA GLY A 208 -3.72 11.58 -2.48
C GLY A 208 -3.38 12.94 -1.88
N SER A 209 -2.29 13.08 -1.12
CA SER A 209 -1.74 14.37 -0.69
C SER A 209 -0.51 14.80 -1.49
N TYR A 210 -0.13 14.01 -2.49
CA TYR A 210 0.90 14.34 -3.49
C TYR A 210 2.30 14.49 -2.88
N VAL A 211 2.72 13.61 -1.97
CA VAL A 211 4.05 13.71 -1.33
C VAL A 211 4.75 12.37 -1.15
N TYR A 212 4.43 11.36 -1.97
CA TYR A 212 5.06 10.05 -1.87
C TYR A 212 6.41 10.02 -2.58
N ILE A 213 7.49 9.79 -1.85
CA ILE A 213 8.87 9.86 -2.36
C ILE A 213 9.50 8.47 -2.56
N GLY A 214 8.66 7.48 -2.84
CA GLY A 214 9.09 6.09 -2.90
C GLY A 214 9.33 5.50 -1.51
N PRO A 215 10.03 4.36 -1.43
CA PRO A 215 10.04 3.55 -0.23
C PRO A 215 11.07 4.01 0.83
N GLN A 216 11.86 5.06 0.56
CA GLN A 216 12.88 5.58 1.48
C GLN A 216 12.32 6.03 2.84
N GLY A 217 11.12 6.62 2.86
CA GLY A 217 10.48 7.07 4.10
C GLY A 217 10.16 5.88 5.02
N ILE A 218 9.78 4.74 4.44
CA ILE A 218 9.53 3.52 5.17
C ILE A 218 10.84 2.89 5.65
N VAL A 219 11.90 2.87 4.84
CA VAL A 219 13.23 2.38 5.27
C VAL A 219 13.67 3.10 6.54
N HIS A 220 13.63 4.44 6.54
CA HIS A 220 14.01 5.24 7.71
C HIS A 220 13.12 4.96 8.92
N GLY A 221 11.78 4.98 8.74
CA GLY A 221 10.84 4.70 9.83
C GLY A 221 11.02 3.30 10.44
N THR A 222 11.24 2.29 9.60
CA THR A 222 11.49 0.92 10.07
C THR A 222 12.83 0.78 10.75
N THR A 223 13.90 1.42 10.25
CA THR A 223 15.20 1.45 10.95
C THR A 223 15.04 2.03 12.35
N LEU A 224 14.34 3.16 12.51
CA LEU A 224 14.09 3.73 13.83
C LEU A 224 13.25 2.80 14.71
N THR A 225 12.25 2.13 14.15
CA THR A 225 11.42 1.17 14.90
C THR A 225 12.28 0.02 15.44
N VAL A 226 13.09 -0.61 14.59
CA VAL A 226 13.94 -1.75 14.98
C VAL A 226 15.01 -1.32 16.00
N LEU A 227 15.65 -0.16 15.80
CA LEU A 227 16.63 0.37 16.74
C LEU A 227 16.01 0.70 18.12
N ASN A 228 14.81 1.31 18.14
CA ASN A 228 14.12 1.59 19.39
C ASN A 228 13.61 0.31 20.06
N ALA A 229 13.15 -0.69 19.30
CA ALA A 229 12.81 -2.00 19.83
C ALA A 229 14.03 -2.67 20.50
N GLY A 230 15.19 -2.58 19.84
CA GLY A 230 16.48 -3.03 20.40
C GLY A 230 16.80 -2.37 21.74
N ARG A 231 16.75 -1.03 21.79
CA ARG A 231 17.02 -0.28 23.02
C ARG A 231 16.02 -0.58 24.12
N LYS A 232 14.73 -0.59 23.79
CA LYS A 232 13.64 -0.68 24.79
C LYS A 232 13.47 -2.10 25.34
N TYR A 233 13.48 -3.12 24.49
CA TYR A 233 13.12 -4.48 24.90
C TYR A 233 14.32 -5.41 25.05
N LEU A 234 15.43 -5.14 24.36
CA LEU A 234 16.67 -5.91 24.55
C LEU A 234 17.68 -5.18 25.44
N GLY A 235 17.51 -3.88 25.68
CA GLY A 235 18.48 -3.06 26.41
C GLY A 235 19.79 -2.86 25.64
N LEU A 236 19.74 -2.89 24.30
CA LEU A 236 20.92 -2.87 23.44
C LEU A 236 20.91 -1.67 22.48
N ASP A 237 22.07 -1.02 22.35
CA ASP A 237 22.34 -0.03 21.30
C ASP A 237 22.94 -0.66 20.02
N ASP A 238 23.53 -1.84 20.16
CA ASP A 238 24.11 -2.64 19.07
C ASP A 238 23.33 -3.94 18.88
N LEU A 239 22.78 -4.13 17.68
CA LEU A 239 22.01 -5.31 17.29
C LEU A 239 22.83 -6.35 16.53
N SER A 240 24.16 -6.22 16.51
CA SER A 240 25.06 -7.20 15.89
C SER A 240 24.84 -8.61 16.43
N GLY A 241 24.52 -9.55 15.53
CA GLY A 241 24.19 -10.94 15.88
C GLY A 241 22.79 -11.16 16.46
N LYS A 242 21.96 -10.12 16.54
CA LYS A 242 20.53 -10.23 16.89
C LYS A 242 19.69 -10.46 15.65
N VAL A 243 18.61 -11.23 15.81
CA VAL A 243 17.73 -11.61 14.71
C VAL A 243 16.39 -10.89 14.84
N PHE A 244 16.00 -10.26 13.73
CA PHE A 244 14.68 -9.67 13.53
C PHE A 244 13.92 -10.45 12.46
N LEU A 245 12.82 -11.11 12.84
CA LEU A 245 11.94 -11.84 11.93
C LEU A 245 10.66 -11.04 11.66
N THR A 246 10.33 -10.90 10.37
CA THR A 246 9.09 -10.27 9.90
C THR A 246 8.61 -10.89 8.58
N SER A 247 7.54 -10.31 8.02
CA SER A 247 6.86 -10.78 6.81
C SER A 247 6.54 -9.66 5.83
N GLY A 248 6.44 -10.05 4.56
CA GLY A 248 6.03 -9.19 3.44
C GLY A 248 7.19 -8.41 2.81
N LEU A 249 7.28 -8.47 1.49
CA LEU A 249 8.21 -7.70 0.66
C LEU A 249 7.48 -6.83 -0.38
N GLY A 250 6.22 -6.49 -0.09
CA GLY A 250 5.38 -5.59 -0.87
C GLY A 250 5.85 -4.14 -0.87
N GLY A 251 4.97 -3.20 -1.24
CA GLY A 251 5.33 -1.78 -1.45
C GLY A 251 6.04 -1.14 -0.25
N MET A 252 5.43 -1.21 0.94
CA MET A 252 5.99 -0.69 2.19
C MET A 252 6.87 -1.73 2.89
N SER A 253 6.38 -2.97 3.03
CA SER A 253 7.04 -4.03 3.80
C SER A 253 8.38 -4.50 3.21
N GLY A 254 8.62 -4.27 1.92
CA GLY A 254 9.94 -4.47 1.30
C GLY A 254 11.08 -3.70 1.96
N ALA A 255 10.78 -2.56 2.60
CA ALA A 255 11.78 -1.74 3.28
C ALA A 255 12.39 -2.40 4.52
N GLN A 256 11.71 -3.40 5.11
CA GLN A 256 12.15 -4.07 6.33
C GLN A 256 13.49 -4.78 6.16
N ALA A 257 13.74 -5.39 5.00
CA ALA A 257 15.01 -6.05 4.69
C ALA A 257 16.19 -5.07 4.76
N LYS A 258 16.04 -3.90 4.11
CA LYS A 258 17.07 -2.85 4.14
C LYS A 258 17.20 -2.22 5.53
N ALA A 259 16.09 -2.01 6.21
CA ALA A 259 16.08 -1.45 7.56
C ALA A 259 16.84 -2.33 8.54
N ALA A 260 16.67 -3.66 8.48
CA ALA A 260 17.40 -4.61 9.29
C ALA A 260 18.92 -4.52 9.08
N THR A 261 19.36 -4.43 7.82
CA THR A 261 20.79 -4.22 7.47
C THR A 261 21.31 -2.90 8.03
N ILE A 262 20.57 -1.79 7.89
CA ILE A 262 20.99 -0.48 8.40
C ILE A 262 21.04 -0.50 9.94
N SER A 263 20.11 -1.19 10.59
CA SER A 263 20.08 -1.37 12.04
C SER A 263 21.18 -2.30 12.57
N GLY A 264 21.99 -2.92 11.70
CA GLY A 264 23.10 -3.79 12.09
C GLY A 264 22.69 -5.18 12.57
N CYS A 265 21.46 -5.61 12.27
CA CYS A 265 20.94 -6.91 12.70
C CYS A 265 20.80 -7.91 11.54
N ILE A 266 20.51 -9.15 11.88
CA ILE A 266 20.16 -10.22 10.92
C ILE A 266 18.66 -10.14 10.68
N GLY A 267 18.27 -9.64 9.50
CA GLY A 267 16.86 -9.56 9.11
C GLY A 267 16.41 -10.83 8.40
N ILE A 268 15.29 -11.42 8.82
CA ILE A 268 14.59 -12.47 8.10
C ILE A 268 13.24 -11.90 7.65
N VAL A 269 12.98 -11.90 6.34
CA VAL A 269 11.71 -11.43 5.80
C VAL A 269 11.08 -12.52 4.94
N ALA A 270 10.01 -13.13 5.42
CA ALA A 270 9.29 -14.15 4.67
C ALA A 270 8.31 -13.54 3.67
N GLU A 271 8.31 -14.05 2.43
CA GLU A 271 7.44 -13.62 1.34
C GLU A 271 7.03 -14.82 0.49
N VAL A 272 5.74 -14.94 0.20
CA VAL A 272 5.16 -16.02 -0.61
C VAL A 272 5.21 -15.72 -2.10
N SER A 273 5.22 -14.44 -2.49
CA SER A 273 5.33 -14.02 -3.88
C SER A 273 6.81 -13.98 -4.30
N TYR A 274 7.21 -14.94 -5.14
CA TYR A 274 8.55 -14.98 -5.73
C TYR A 274 8.90 -13.65 -6.42
N ASP A 275 7.96 -13.05 -7.16
CA ASP A 275 8.19 -11.80 -7.87
C ASP A 275 8.50 -10.63 -6.93
N ALA A 276 7.77 -10.53 -5.80
CA ALA A 276 8.04 -9.51 -4.80
C ALA A 276 9.42 -9.70 -4.17
N LEU A 277 9.75 -10.93 -3.78
CA LEU A 277 11.05 -11.29 -3.22
C LEU A 277 12.19 -10.99 -4.19
N LYS A 278 12.09 -11.51 -5.43
CA LYS A 278 13.10 -11.34 -6.49
C LYS A 278 13.32 -9.87 -6.82
N LYS A 279 12.25 -9.08 -6.88
CA LYS A 279 12.33 -7.63 -7.07
C LYS A 279 13.14 -6.94 -5.96
N ARG A 280 12.96 -7.33 -4.69
CA ARG A 280 13.74 -6.76 -3.57
C ARG A 280 15.19 -7.25 -3.54
N TYR A 281 15.44 -8.48 -3.98
CA TYR A 281 16.78 -9.00 -4.17
C TYR A 281 17.53 -8.23 -5.26
N ASP A 282 16.91 -8.03 -6.43
CA ASP A 282 17.51 -7.29 -7.55
C ASP A 282 17.77 -5.81 -7.23
N GLN A 283 17.00 -5.24 -6.29
CA GLN A 283 17.22 -3.90 -5.76
C GLN A 283 18.37 -3.81 -4.72
N GLY A 284 18.93 -4.95 -4.29
CA GLY A 284 19.93 -5.01 -3.21
C GLY A 284 19.37 -4.65 -1.83
N TRP A 285 18.08 -4.91 -1.62
CA TRP A 285 17.39 -4.71 -0.34
C TRP A 285 17.37 -5.98 0.48
N VAL A 286 17.08 -7.09 -0.19
CA VAL A 286 17.33 -8.45 0.29
C VAL A 286 18.71 -8.86 -0.22
N LEU A 287 19.57 -9.37 0.65
CA LEU A 287 20.93 -9.78 0.31
C LEU A 287 21.05 -11.27 -0.03
N GLU A 288 20.14 -12.09 0.52
CA GLU A 288 20.14 -13.54 0.34
C GLU A 288 18.71 -14.05 0.15
N MET A 289 18.52 -15.03 -0.73
CA MET A 289 17.23 -15.72 -0.89
C MET A 289 17.37 -17.18 -0.48
N ILE A 290 16.45 -17.65 0.36
CA ILE A 290 16.38 -19.04 0.83
C ILE A 290 14.93 -19.52 0.69
N ASP A 291 14.73 -20.74 0.22
CA ASP A 291 13.42 -21.37 -0.02
C ASP A 291 13.17 -22.62 0.84
N ASP A 292 14.15 -22.99 1.66
CA ASP A 292 14.07 -24.13 2.56
C ASP A 292 14.26 -23.68 4.02
N VAL A 293 13.32 -24.06 4.88
CA VAL A 293 13.24 -23.54 6.25
C VAL A 293 14.36 -24.11 7.14
N ASP A 294 14.83 -25.33 6.88
CA ASP A 294 15.94 -25.92 7.62
C ASP A 294 17.28 -25.24 7.26
N ARG A 295 17.50 -24.99 5.95
CA ARG A 295 18.63 -24.17 5.48
C ARG A 295 18.58 -22.75 6.04
N LEU A 296 17.39 -22.17 6.19
CA LEU A 296 17.23 -20.86 6.85
C LEU A 296 17.70 -20.91 8.31
N VAL A 297 17.28 -21.91 9.08
CA VAL A 297 17.69 -22.08 10.48
C VAL A 297 19.22 -22.19 10.60
N GLU A 298 19.84 -23.04 9.79
CA GLU A 298 21.30 -23.21 9.80
C GLU A 298 22.02 -21.92 9.38
N ARG A 299 21.51 -21.23 8.36
CA ARG A 299 22.06 -19.94 7.93
C ARG A 299 21.99 -18.89 9.05
N VAL A 300 20.88 -18.83 9.77
CA VAL A 300 20.69 -17.91 10.91
C VAL A 300 21.68 -18.23 12.02
N LYS A 301 21.89 -19.52 12.36
CA LYS A 301 22.91 -19.91 13.35
C LYS A 301 24.30 -19.44 12.95
N THR A 302 24.69 -19.61 11.68
CA THR A 302 25.98 -19.12 11.16
C THR A 302 26.07 -17.60 11.21
N ALA A 303 25.03 -16.88 10.74
CA ALA A 303 24.99 -15.41 10.76
C ALA A 303 25.17 -14.86 12.17
N ARG A 304 24.47 -15.47 13.15
CA ARG A 304 24.55 -15.10 14.56
C ARG A 304 25.94 -15.31 15.14
N LEU A 305 26.56 -16.47 14.87
CA LEU A 305 27.92 -16.79 15.34
C LEU A 305 28.95 -15.76 14.84
N ASN A 306 28.83 -15.37 13.58
CA ASN A 306 29.74 -14.43 12.92
C ASN A 306 29.36 -12.95 13.13
N LYS A 307 28.24 -12.67 13.83
CA LYS A 307 27.66 -11.32 13.97
C LYS A 307 27.51 -10.60 12.62
N GLU A 308 27.08 -11.32 11.60
CA GLU A 308 26.90 -10.78 10.27
C GLU A 308 25.74 -9.80 10.23
N VAL A 309 25.88 -8.75 9.40
CA VAL A 309 24.79 -7.86 9.03
C VAL A 309 24.27 -8.34 7.68
N THR A 310 23.10 -9.00 7.68
CA THR A 310 22.49 -9.54 6.46
C THR A 310 20.97 -9.39 6.48
N SER A 311 20.36 -9.46 5.29
CA SER A 311 18.92 -9.56 5.11
C SER A 311 18.59 -10.77 4.24
N ILE A 312 17.92 -11.74 4.86
CA ILE A 312 17.55 -13.02 4.26
C ILE A 312 16.07 -12.96 3.91
N GLY A 313 15.76 -13.01 2.62
CA GLY A 313 14.41 -13.18 2.13
C GLY A 313 14.07 -14.66 2.05
N PHE A 314 13.08 -15.09 2.83
CA PHE A 314 12.60 -16.47 2.80
C PHE A 314 11.45 -16.59 1.81
N HIS A 315 11.62 -17.38 0.74
CA HIS A 315 10.56 -17.68 -0.22
C HIS A 315 9.64 -18.74 0.35
N GLY A 316 8.59 -18.29 1.02
CA GLY A 316 7.65 -19.17 1.71
C GLY A 316 6.78 -18.42 2.70
N ASN A 317 5.90 -19.17 3.36
CA ASN A 317 4.97 -18.57 4.31
C ASN A 317 5.67 -18.27 5.65
N VAL A 318 5.48 -17.07 6.20
CA VAL A 318 6.06 -16.67 7.50
C VAL A 318 5.66 -17.63 8.63
N VAL A 319 4.47 -18.24 8.56
CA VAL A 319 4.01 -19.20 9.58
C VAL A 319 4.94 -20.41 9.65
N LEU A 320 5.49 -20.87 8.52
CA LEU A 320 6.46 -21.97 8.52
C LEU A 320 7.74 -21.59 9.27
N VAL A 321 8.21 -20.35 9.12
CA VAL A 321 9.38 -19.85 9.85
C VAL A 321 9.09 -19.75 11.34
N TRP A 322 7.92 -19.19 11.72
CA TRP A 322 7.52 -19.10 13.12
C TRP A 322 7.42 -20.47 13.79
N GLU A 323 6.71 -21.42 13.17
CA GLU A 323 6.55 -22.78 13.68
C GLU A 323 7.91 -23.49 13.77
N ARG A 324 8.75 -23.37 12.73
CA ARG A 324 10.06 -24.02 12.71
C ARG A 324 11.02 -23.48 13.78
N LEU A 325 11.01 -22.18 14.05
CA LEU A 325 11.81 -21.58 15.12
C LEU A 325 11.31 -21.97 16.52
N ALA A 326 9.99 -22.08 16.71
CA ALA A 326 9.41 -22.60 17.94
C ALA A 326 9.83 -24.07 18.17
N GLU A 327 9.76 -24.91 17.14
CA GLU A 327 10.24 -26.29 17.20
C GLU A 327 11.75 -26.38 17.49
N GLU A 328 12.56 -25.49 16.92
CA GLU A 328 14.00 -25.45 17.20
C GLU A 328 14.28 -25.12 18.67
N TYR A 329 13.54 -24.15 19.22
CA TYR A 329 13.63 -23.80 20.64
C TYR A 329 13.22 -24.98 21.53
N GLU A 330 12.11 -25.66 21.23
CA GLU A 330 11.67 -26.84 21.98
C GLU A 330 12.73 -27.96 21.97
N LYS A 331 13.39 -28.17 20.84
CA LYS A 331 14.42 -29.23 20.68
C LYS A 331 15.75 -28.88 21.34
N THR A 332 16.17 -27.61 21.30
CA THR A 332 17.55 -27.21 21.63
C THR A 332 17.66 -26.28 22.84
N GLY A 333 16.57 -25.65 23.25
CA GLY A 333 16.54 -24.55 24.23
C GLY A 333 17.12 -23.23 23.72
N GLN A 334 17.57 -23.17 22.46
CA GLN A 334 18.21 -21.99 21.89
C GLN A 334 17.17 -21.07 21.24
N LEU A 335 17.01 -19.85 21.77
CA LEU A 335 16.19 -18.83 21.14
C LEU A 335 16.95 -18.18 19.98
N LEU A 336 16.48 -18.40 18.75
CA LEU A 336 17.13 -17.92 17.53
C LEU A 336 16.59 -16.57 17.03
N VAL A 337 15.53 -16.04 17.65
CA VAL A 337 14.89 -14.77 17.28
C VAL A 337 14.62 -13.93 18.52
N GLU A 338 15.16 -12.71 18.53
CA GLU A 338 14.94 -11.77 19.63
C GLU A 338 13.77 -10.82 19.35
N LEU A 339 13.65 -10.36 18.10
CA LEU A 339 12.66 -9.37 17.68
C LEU A 339 11.75 -9.96 16.60
N GLY A 340 10.44 -9.80 16.78
CA GLY A 340 9.42 -10.30 15.88
C GLY A 340 8.39 -9.24 15.50
N SER A 341 7.98 -9.22 14.23
CA SER A 341 6.82 -8.44 13.79
C SER A 341 6.13 -9.10 12.59
N ASP A 342 5.11 -8.44 12.06
CA ASP A 342 4.40 -8.83 10.85
C ASP A 342 3.98 -7.60 10.05
N GLN A 343 4.22 -7.61 8.74
CA GLN A 343 3.78 -6.54 7.84
C GLN A 343 3.10 -7.10 6.58
N THR A 344 2.43 -8.26 6.72
CA THR A 344 1.44 -8.71 5.74
C THR A 344 0.29 -7.71 5.63
N SER A 345 -0.50 -7.75 4.57
CA SER A 345 -1.62 -6.80 4.40
C SER A 345 -2.88 -7.29 5.09
N CYS A 346 -2.83 -7.51 6.41
CA CYS A 346 -3.98 -7.92 7.22
C CYS A 346 -5.07 -6.84 7.33
N HIS A 347 -4.85 -5.64 6.82
CA HIS A 347 -5.94 -4.68 6.58
C HIS A 347 -6.85 -5.13 5.43
N ASP A 348 -6.46 -6.09 4.59
CA ASP A 348 -7.34 -6.70 3.57
C ASP A 348 -7.04 -8.20 3.38
N PRO A 349 -7.26 -9.02 4.42
CA PRO A 349 -6.71 -10.37 4.50
C PRO A 349 -7.40 -11.34 3.53
N TYR A 350 -8.63 -11.03 3.09
CA TYR A 350 -9.46 -11.91 2.27
C TYR A 350 -9.44 -11.59 0.78
N SER A 351 -8.69 -10.56 0.36
CA SER A 351 -8.59 -10.13 -1.05
C SER A 351 -7.16 -10.25 -1.58
N GLY A 352 -6.37 -11.17 -1.02
CA GLY A 352 -4.97 -11.38 -1.38
C GLY A 352 -3.97 -10.55 -0.56
N GLY A 353 -4.38 -9.99 0.58
CA GLY A 353 -3.48 -9.30 1.51
C GLY A 353 -2.74 -10.24 2.49
N TYR A 354 -3.31 -11.40 2.79
CA TYR A 354 -2.72 -12.45 3.63
C TYR A 354 -2.88 -13.80 2.94
N TYR A 355 -1.82 -14.61 2.91
CA TYR A 355 -1.81 -15.92 2.23
C TYR A 355 -1.73 -17.03 3.27
N PRO A 356 -2.66 -17.99 3.27
CA PRO A 356 -2.69 -19.04 4.28
C PRO A 356 -1.54 -20.04 4.12
N VAL A 357 -0.99 -20.50 5.24
CA VAL A 357 0.02 -21.57 5.24
C VAL A 357 -0.59 -22.91 4.79
N GLY A 358 0.19 -23.71 4.07
CA GLY A 358 -0.23 -25.00 3.52
C GLY A 358 -0.82 -24.92 2.11
N LEU A 359 -0.93 -23.72 1.54
CA LEU A 359 -1.16 -23.49 0.11
C LEU A 359 0.04 -22.74 -0.47
N SER A 360 0.39 -23.02 -1.71
CA SER A 360 1.30 -22.18 -2.48
C SER A 360 0.65 -20.82 -2.81
N TYR A 361 1.47 -19.88 -3.27
CA TYR A 361 0.99 -18.57 -3.71
C TYR A 361 -0.05 -18.70 -4.84
N GLN A 362 0.21 -19.53 -5.85
CA GLN A 362 -0.71 -19.73 -6.98
C GLN A 362 -2.01 -20.42 -6.54
N GLU A 363 -1.92 -21.49 -5.73
CA GLU A 363 -3.12 -22.16 -5.22
C GLU A 363 -3.98 -21.22 -4.37
N SER A 364 -3.35 -20.30 -3.62
CA SER A 364 -4.05 -19.28 -2.87
C SER A 364 -4.78 -18.27 -3.77
N GLN A 365 -4.16 -17.86 -4.89
CA GLN A 365 -4.79 -16.99 -5.88
C GLN A 365 -5.98 -17.69 -6.57
N ASP A 366 -5.79 -18.95 -6.95
CA ASP A 366 -6.83 -19.75 -7.59
C ASP A 366 -8.00 -20.00 -6.63
N LEU A 367 -7.71 -20.28 -5.35
CA LEU A 367 -8.73 -20.46 -4.32
C LEU A 367 -9.48 -19.16 -4.01
N LEU A 368 -8.76 -18.03 -3.94
CA LEU A 368 -9.37 -16.71 -3.77
C LEU A 368 -10.37 -16.40 -4.89
N ALA A 369 -10.06 -16.79 -6.13
CA ALA A 369 -10.93 -16.59 -7.28
C ALA A 369 -12.11 -17.58 -7.34
N SER A 370 -11.87 -18.85 -7.01
CA SER A 370 -12.84 -19.94 -7.17
C SER A 370 -13.77 -20.13 -5.96
N ASP A 371 -13.25 -20.01 -4.75
CA ASP A 371 -14.01 -20.17 -3.49
C ASP A 371 -13.51 -19.19 -2.41
N PRO A 372 -13.96 -17.92 -2.44
CA PRO A 372 -13.58 -16.92 -1.45
C PRO A 372 -13.96 -17.29 0.00
N GLN A 373 -14.98 -18.12 0.20
CA GLN A 373 -15.39 -18.53 1.55
C GLN A 373 -14.40 -19.54 2.14
N LEU A 374 -14.00 -20.53 1.35
CA LEU A 374 -12.96 -21.48 1.75
C LEU A 374 -11.61 -20.77 1.92
N PHE A 375 -11.26 -19.83 1.03
CA PHE A 375 -10.06 -19.00 1.20
C PHE A 375 -10.04 -18.30 2.56
N ARG A 376 -11.16 -17.64 2.93
CA ARG A 376 -11.31 -16.97 4.22
C ARG A 376 -11.13 -17.93 5.41
N GLN A 377 -11.68 -19.14 5.33
CA GLN A 377 -11.50 -20.16 6.38
C GLN A 377 -10.02 -20.55 6.53
N ARG A 378 -9.31 -20.77 5.41
CA ARG A 378 -7.87 -21.07 5.42
C ARG A 378 -7.04 -19.93 6.01
N VAL A 379 -7.39 -18.68 5.72
CA VAL A 379 -6.75 -17.50 6.33
C VAL A 379 -6.94 -17.51 7.84
N HIS A 380 -8.15 -17.80 8.33
CA HIS A 380 -8.43 -17.89 9.77
C HIS A 380 -7.59 -18.97 10.46
N ASP A 381 -7.49 -20.15 9.87
CA ASP A 381 -6.64 -21.24 10.39
C ASP A 381 -5.16 -20.84 10.46
N SER A 382 -4.67 -20.20 9.40
CA SER A 382 -3.28 -19.73 9.32
C SER A 382 -2.95 -18.66 10.37
N LEU A 383 -3.83 -17.67 10.57
CA LEU A 383 -3.65 -16.64 11.59
C LEU A 383 -3.59 -17.24 13.01
N ARG A 384 -4.46 -18.22 13.31
CA ARG A 384 -4.43 -18.94 14.60
C ARG A 384 -3.10 -19.66 14.81
N ARG A 385 -2.60 -20.35 13.78
CA ARG A 385 -1.29 -21.03 13.83
C ARG A 385 -0.14 -20.06 14.01
N GLN A 386 -0.14 -18.94 13.28
CA GLN A 386 0.87 -17.90 13.40
C GLN A 386 0.97 -17.36 14.83
N ILE A 387 -0.16 -16.97 15.42
CA ILE A 387 -0.21 -16.47 16.80
C ILE A 387 0.23 -17.54 17.80
N LYS A 388 -0.15 -18.81 17.61
CA LYS A 388 0.28 -19.90 18.50
C LYS A 388 1.81 -20.00 18.56
N ALA A 389 2.48 -19.95 17.41
CA ALA A 389 3.95 -20.01 17.35
C ALA A 389 4.61 -18.74 17.91
N ILE A 390 4.06 -17.55 17.63
CA ILE A 390 4.51 -16.28 18.20
C ILE A 390 4.37 -16.30 19.74
N ASN A 391 3.24 -16.79 20.26
CA ASN A 391 3.01 -16.95 21.70
C ASN A 391 4.06 -17.85 22.34
N ALA A 392 4.34 -19.02 21.74
CA ALA A 392 5.36 -19.95 22.24
C ALA A 392 6.74 -19.30 22.33
N LEU A 393 7.18 -18.61 21.28
CA LEU A 393 8.48 -17.93 21.27
C LEU A 393 8.53 -16.72 22.22
N ALA A 394 7.42 -15.99 22.35
CA ALA A 394 7.32 -14.84 23.24
C ALA A 394 7.33 -15.26 24.72
N ASP A 395 6.69 -16.37 25.07
CA ASP A 395 6.77 -16.99 26.40
C ASP A 395 8.22 -17.40 26.75
N CYS A 396 9.09 -17.56 25.74
CA CYS A 396 10.50 -17.90 25.87
C CYS A 396 11.47 -16.70 25.77
N GLY A 397 10.95 -15.46 25.69
CA GLY A 397 11.75 -14.23 25.74
C GLY A 397 11.93 -13.50 24.41
N MET A 398 11.31 -13.95 23.32
CA MET A 398 11.20 -13.14 22.10
C MET A 398 10.26 -11.96 22.35
N PHE A 399 10.62 -10.77 21.85
CA PHE A 399 9.70 -9.64 21.85
C PHE A 399 8.99 -9.51 20.50
N PHE A 400 7.65 -9.48 20.51
CA PHE A 400 6.82 -9.28 19.32
C PHE A 400 6.00 -7.98 19.41
N TRP A 401 5.87 -7.26 18.29
CA TRP A 401 4.98 -6.10 18.16
C TRP A 401 4.17 -6.10 16.85
N ASP A 402 2.99 -5.48 16.90
CA ASP A 402 2.14 -5.24 15.72
C ASP A 402 2.62 -4.00 14.94
N TYR A 403 2.79 -4.13 13.62
CA TYR A 403 3.29 -3.06 12.75
C TYR A 403 2.19 -2.16 12.19
N GLY A 404 1.01 -2.10 12.83
CA GLY A 404 -0.11 -1.26 12.40
C GLY A 404 -0.80 -1.78 11.13
N ASN A 405 -0.67 -3.07 10.84
CA ASN A 405 -1.25 -3.72 9.66
C ASN A 405 -2.57 -4.44 9.94
N ALA A 406 -3.16 -4.24 11.13
CA ALA A 406 -4.36 -4.92 11.63
C ALA A 406 -4.19 -6.44 11.86
N PHE A 407 -2.96 -6.94 11.97
CA PHE A 407 -2.68 -8.36 12.18
C PHE A 407 -3.32 -8.89 13.47
N LEU A 408 -3.07 -8.25 14.62
CA LEU A 408 -3.65 -8.71 15.88
C LEU A 408 -5.18 -8.60 15.92
N LEU A 409 -5.74 -7.56 15.28
CA LEU A 409 -7.19 -7.37 15.18
C LEU A 409 -7.85 -8.47 14.36
N GLU A 410 -7.31 -8.80 13.19
CA GLU A 410 -7.86 -9.90 12.37
C GLU A 410 -7.64 -11.25 13.05
N ALA A 411 -6.48 -11.47 13.69
CA ALA A 411 -6.24 -12.68 14.47
C ALA A 411 -7.26 -12.84 15.62
N GLN A 412 -7.58 -11.75 16.33
CA GLN A 412 -8.64 -11.75 17.36
C GLN A 412 -10.01 -12.13 16.78
N ARG A 413 -10.38 -11.57 15.63
CA ARG A 413 -11.64 -11.89 14.93
C ARG A 413 -11.72 -13.37 14.52
N CYS A 414 -10.58 -14.02 14.36
CA CYS A 414 -10.46 -15.45 14.06
C CYS A 414 -10.38 -16.33 15.32
N GLY A 415 -10.46 -15.76 16.52
CA GLY A 415 -10.35 -16.49 17.79
C GLY A 415 -8.92 -16.93 18.13
N ALA A 416 -7.89 -16.24 17.62
CA ALA A 416 -6.51 -16.46 18.06
C ALA A 416 -6.29 -15.88 19.47
N ASP A 417 -5.38 -16.49 20.23
CA ASP A 417 -5.04 -16.06 21.60
C ASP A 417 -4.12 -14.83 21.59
N VAL A 418 -4.71 -13.66 21.35
CA VAL A 418 -4.00 -12.37 21.26
C VAL A 418 -4.34 -11.40 22.39
N SER A 419 -5.26 -11.75 23.28
CA SER A 419 -5.69 -10.87 24.37
C SER A 419 -4.66 -10.81 25.49
N ALA A 420 -4.50 -9.64 26.10
CA ALA A 420 -3.66 -9.50 27.29
C ALA A 420 -4.23 -10.35 28.44
N ARG A 421 -3.37 -11.12 29.12
CA ARG A 421 -3.79 -12.06 30.18
C ARG A 421 -4.44 -11.36 31.38
N ASP A 422 -4.14 -10.07 31.57
CA ASP A 422 -4.58 -9.22 32.66
C ASP A 422 -5.69 -8.22 32.26
N ASP A 423 -6.23 -8.31 31.04
CA ASP A 423 -7.32 -7.46 30.58
C ASP A 423 -8.67 -8.20 30.48
N PRO A 424 -9.55 -8.07 31.49
CA PRO A 424 -10.86 -8.72 31.47
C PRO A 424 -11.82 -8.15 30.42
N THR A 425 -11.49 -7.00 29.79
CA THR A 425 -12.32 -6.41 28.74
C THR A 425 -12.06 -7.00 27.36
N GLY A 426 -10.93 -7.68 27.18
CA GLY A 426 -10.47 -8.20 25.88
C GLY A 426 -10.16 -7.11 24.84
N LEU A 427 -10.00 -5.85 25.27
CA LEU A 427 -9.75 -4.70 24.40
C LEU A 427 -8.26 -4.47 24.17
N LYS A 428 -7.39 -4.99 25.05
CA LYS A 428 -5.95 -4.91 24.96
C LYS A 428 -5.38 -6.19 24.39
N PHE A 429 -4.46 -6.02 23.44
CA PHE A 429 -3.66 -7.11 22.93
C PHE A 429 -2.47 -7.40 23.85
N ARG A 430 -2.06 -8.68 23.88
CA ARG A 430 -0.85 -9.17 24.55
C ARG A 430 0.41 -8.48 24.01
N TYR A 431 0.41 -8.14 22.72
CA TYR A 431 1.52 -7.48 22.04
C TYR A 431 1.14 -6.04 21.71
N PRO A 432 2.02 -5.07 21.99
CA PRO A 432 1.75 -3.68 21.70
C PRO A 432 1.83 -3.40 20.19
N SER A 433 1.17 -2.33 19.75
CA SER A 433 1.45 -1.72 18.46
C SER A 433 2.71 -0.88 18.55
N TYR A 434 3.57 -0.93 17.52
CA TYR A 434 4.76 -0.07 17.45
C TYR A 434 4.42 1.42 17.56
N VAL A 435 3.23 1.82 17.07
CA VAL A 435 2.79 3.22 17.14
C VAL A 435 2.63 3.67 18.59
N GLN A 436 1.99 2.84 19.42
CA GLN A 436 1.67 3.20 20.80
C GLN A 436 2.85 3.00 21.75
N ASP A 437 3.71 2.02 21.48
CA ASP A 437 4.71 1.60 22.46
C ASP A 437 6.17 1.89 22.03
N ILE A 438 6.45 2.08 20.74
CA ILE A 438 7.81 2.36 20.27
C ILE A 438 7.94 3.81 19.78
N MET A 439 6.95 4.29 19.03
CA MET A 439 7.01 5.59 18.35
C MET A 439 6.32 6.74 19.09
N GLY A 440 5.24 6.44 19.82
CA GLY A 440 4.48 7.40 20.64
C GLY A 440 5.21 7.72 21.93
#